data_AF-A0A9W9FD09-F1
#
_entry.id   AF-A0A9W9FD09-F1
#
_cell.length_a   1.000
_cell.length_b   1.000
_cell.length_c   1.000
_cell.angle_alpha   90.00
_cell.angle_beta   90.00
_cell.angle_gamma   90.00
#
_symmetry.space_group_name_H-M   'P 1'
#
loop_
_entity.id
_entity.type
_entity.pdbx_description
1 polymer ?
#
loop_
_entity_poly.entity_id
_entity_poly.type
_entity_poly.pdbx_seq_one_letter_code
_entity_poly.pdbx_strand_id
1 'polypeptide(L)'
;MSLQPILLYLTLATAVTAGPFSRALSRIDVEKFDASDIITRDVAIIGGGSSGVYAATRLKQMGQSVVVLEQQSYLGGHTETYFEK
;
A
#
# COMPACT_ATOMS: atom_id res chain seq x y z
N MET A 1 21.28 -38.81 -1.43
CA MET A 1 21.56 -37.92 -0.29
C MET A 1 22.05 -36.60 -0.89
N SER A 2 21.23 -35.58 -1.14
CA SER A 2 20.42 -34.80 -0.20
C SER A 2 19.33 -34.03 -0.97
N LEU A 3 18.05 -34.27 -0.67
CA LEU A 3 16.88 -33.56 -1.21
C LEU A 3 16.40 -32.43 -0.27
N GLN A 4 17.28 -31.88 0.57
CA GLN A 4 16.90 -30.97 1.65
C GLN A 4 16.56 -29.49 1.32
N PRO A 5 16.86 -28.88 0.14
CA PRO A 5 16.68 -27.43 0.02
C PRO A 5 15.25 -26.96 -0.35
N ILE A 6 14.36 -27.85 -0.80
CA ILE A 6 13.01 -27.45 -1.25
C ILE A 6 12.03 -27.33 -0.07
N LEU A 7 12.23 -28.11 1.00
CA LEU A 7 11.31 -28.14 2.14
C LEU A 7 11.43 -26.90 3.06
N LEU A 8 12.52 -26.14 2.96
CA LEU A 8 12.76 -24.95 3.80
C LEU A 8 11.96 -23.71 3.35
N TYR A 9 11.60 -23.62 2.06
CA TYR A 9 10.84 -22.47 1.55
C TYR A 9 9.34 -22.55 1.84
N LEU A 10 8.81 -23.75 2.08
CA LEU A 10 7.37 -23.95 2.31
C LEU A 10 6.94 -23.54 3.73
N THR A 11 7.85 -23.56 4.71
CA THR A 11 7.54 -23.25 6.12
C THR A 11 7.55 -21.75 6.44
N LEU A 12 8.21 -20.91 5.62
CA LEU A 12 8.23 -19.46 5.82
C LEU A 12 6.89 -18.80 5.45
N ALA A 13 6.11 -19.44 4.57
CA ALA A 13 4.79 -18.93 4.15
C ALA A 13 3.71 -19.07 5.25
N THR A 14 3.86 -20.02 6.18
CA THR A 14 2.85 -20.28 7.22
C THR A 14 3.00 -19.39 8.46
N ALA A 15 4.13 -18.71 8.66
CA ALA A 15 4.36 -17.93 9.89
C ALA A 15 3.72 -16.52 9.89
N VAL A 16 3.17 -16.06 8.76
CA VAL A 16 2.59 -14.70 8.64
C VAL A 16 1.09 -14.65 8.97
N THR A 17 0.42 -15.80 9.12
CA THR A 17 -1.06 -15.83 9.26
C THR A 17 -1.60 -15.62 10.69
N ALA A 18 -0.75 -15.50 11.72
CA ALA A 18 -1.21 -15.45 13.13
C ALA A 18 -0.85 -14.14 13.87
N GLY A 19 -0.53 -13.07 13.14
CA GLY A 19 -0.33 -11.74 13.73
C GLY A 19 -1.66 -10.99 13.99
N PRO A 20 -1.65 -9.92 14.81
CA PRO A 20 -2.83 -9.13 15.22
C PRO A 20 -3.60 -8.43 14.08
N PHE A 21 -3.27 -8.69 12.82
CA PHE A 21 -3.91 -8.11 11.64
C PHE A 21 -5.39 -8.53 11.49
N SER A 22 -5.75 -9.75 11.93
CA SER A 22 -7.11 -10.28 11.78
C SER A 22 -8.19 -9.44 12.50
N ARG A 23 -7.87 -8.76 13.62
CA ARG A 23 -8.83 -7.90 14.35
C ARG A 23 -9.02 -6.51 13.73
N ALA A 24 -8.13 -6.07 12.84
CA ALA A 24 -8.31 -4.80 12.13
C ALA A 24 -9.31 -4.96 10.97
N LEU A 25 -9.28 -6.11 10.29
CA LEU A 25 -10.16 -6.40 9.16
C LEU A 25 -11.64 -6.49 9.58
N SER A 26 -11.94 -6.97 10.80
CA SER A 26 -13.32 -7.05 11.31
C SER A 26 -13.98 -5.69 11.59
N ARG A 27 -13.26 -4.56 11.45
CA ARG A 27 -13.81 -3.20 11.62
C ARG A 27 -14.30 -2.57 10.32
N ILE A 28 -13.88 -3.10 9.17
CA ILE A 28 -14.29 -2.57 7.88
C ILE A 28 -15.54 -3.32 7.44
N ASP A 29 -16.69 -2.66 7.61
CA ASP A 29 -17.98 -3.19 7.22
C ASP A 29 -18.19 -2.92 5.73
N VAL A 30 -17.69 -3.83 4.88
CA VAL A 30 -17.64 -3.64 3.43
C VAL A 30 -19.04 -3.43 2.83
N GLU A 31 -20.08 -3.96 3.47
CA GLU A 31 -21.47 -3.82 3.02
C GLU A 31 -22.02 -2.38 3.17
N LYS A 32 -21.32 -1.50 3.89
CA LYS A 32 -21.73 -0.09 4.04
C LYS A 32 -21.25 0.83 2.91
N PHE A 33 -20.41 0.33 2.00
CA PHE A 33 -19.86 1.14 0.92
C PHE A 33 -20.62 0.84 -0.38
N ASP A 34 -21.14 1.89 -1.02
CA ASP A 34 -21.69 1.78 -2.36
C ASP A 34 -20.54 1.68 -3.39
N ALA A 35 -20.85 1.20 -4.60
CA ALA A 35 -19.84 1.10 -5.66
C ALA A 35 -19.19 2.47 -5.99
N SER A 36 -19.89 3.58 -5.75
CA SER A 36 -19.36 4.94 -5.91
C SER A 36 -18.29 5.32 -4.87
N ASP A 37 -18.27 4.64 -3.72
CA ASP A 37 -17.32 4.92 -2.64
C ASP A 37 -15.99 4.15 -2.81
N ILE A 38 -15.93 3.25 -3.79
CA ILE A 38 -14.81 2.33 -3.98
C ILE A 38 -13.93 2.80 -5.13
N ILE A 39 -12.65 3.00 -4.83
CA ILE A 39 -11.60 3.29 -5.83
C ILE A 39 -10.79 2.03 -6.08
N THR A 40 -10.92 1.43 -7.26
CA THR A 40 -10.14 0.26 -7.68
C THR A 40 -8.88 0.66 -8.45
N ARG A 41 -7.71 0.19 -8.02
CA ARG A 41 -6.40 0.35 -8.66
C ARG A 41 -5.51 -0.87 -8.40
N ASP A 42 -4.49 -1.04 -9.25
CA ASP A 42 -3.48 -2.08 -9.08
C ASP A 42 -2.63 -1.84 -7.83
N VAL A 43 -2.34 -0.57 -7.52
CA VAL A 43 -1.55 -0.19 -6.34
C VAL A 43 -2.14 1.03 -5.63
N ALA A 44 -2.28 0.93 -4.30
CA ALA A 44 -2.55 2.06 -3.42
C ALA A 44 -1.28 2.44 -2.62
N ILE A 45 -0.88 3.70 -2.70
CA ILE A 45 0.27 4.27 -1.98
C ILE A 45 -0.25 5.18 -0.88
N ILE A 46 0.22 4.96 0.35
CA ILE A 46 -0.15 5.78 1.51
C ILE A 46 1.00 6.73 1.82
N GLY A 47 0.76 8.03 1.67
CA GLY A 47 1.74 9.12 1.82
C GLY A 47 2.20 9.67 0.47
N GLY A 48 2.04 10.98 0.29
CA GLY A 48 2.43 11.80 -0.87
C GLY A 48 3.73 12.57 -0.69
N GLY A 49 4.64 12.08 0.17
CA GLY A 49 6.01 12.58 0.28
C GLY A 49 6.89 12.19 -0.92
N SER A 50 8.18 12.53 -0.85
CA SER A 50 9.15 12.25 -1.93
C SER A 50 9.19 10.79 -2.37
N SER A 51 9.20 9.86 -1.41
CA SER A 51 9.21 8.41 -1.67
C SER A 51 7.91 7.92 -2.32
N GLY A 52 6.76 8.38 -1.81
CA GLY A 52 5.44 7.98 -2.31
C GLY A 52 5.20 8.46 -3.74
N VAL A 53 5.51 9.73 -4.02
CA VAL A 53 5.38 10.31 -5.36
C VAL A 53 6.34 9.65 -6.35
N TYR A 54 7.58 9.36 -5.92
CA TYR A 54 8.54 8.62 -6.76
C TYR A 54 8.01 7.22 -7.11
N ALA A 55 7.53 6.47 -6.12
CA ALA A 55 6.95 5.16 -6.32
C ALA A 55 5.73 5.21 -7.26
N ALA A 56 4.83 6.18 -7.06
CA ALA A 56 3.65 6.37 -7.90
C ALA A 56 4.04 6.63 -9.36
N THR A 57 5.02 7.50 -9.57
CA THR A 57 5.51 7.84 -10.91
C THR A 57 6.14 6.63 -11.59
N ARG A 58 6.99 5.89 -10.88
CA ARG A 58 7.65 4.70 -11.43
C ARG A 58 6.65 3.61 -11.80
N LEU A 59 5.68 3.32 -10.93
CA LEU A 59 4.64 2.33 -11.18
C LEU A 59 3.75 2.73 -12.35
N LYS A 60 3.38 4.02 -12.45
CA LYS A 60 2.65 4.55 -13.60
C LYS A 60 3.43 4.39 -14.91
N GLN A 61 4.74 4.64 -14.92
CA GLN A 61 5.61 4.40 -16.08
C GLN A 61 5.66 2.92 -16.49
N MET A 62 5.47 2.00 -15.54
CA MET A 62 5.38 0.56 -15.77
C MET A 62 3.97 0.12 -16.19
N GLY A 63 3.05 1.05 -16.45
CA GLY A 63 1.69 0.77 -16.92
C GLY A 63 0.70 0.38 -15.81
N GLN A 64 1.06 0.52 -14.54
CA GLN A 64 0.17 0.22 -13.42
C GLN A 64 -0.81 1.37 -13.17
N SER A 65 -2.05 1.04 -12.82
CA SER A 65 -3.01 2.00 -12.28
C SER A 65 -2.73 2.22 -10.79
N VAL A 66 -2.56 3.48 -10.39
CA VAL A 66 -2.12 3.83 -9.03
C VAL A 66 -3.05 4.87 -8.42
N VAL A 67 -3.25 4.80 -7.10
CA VAL A 67 -3.82 5.87 -6.27
C VAL A 67 -2.82 6.23 -5.18
N VAL A 68 -2.67 7.53 -4.89
CA VAL A 68 -1.88 8.04 -3.77
C VAL A 68 -2.86 8.68 -2.78
N LEU A 69 -2.80 8.24 -1.53
CA LEU A 69 -3.58 8.78 -0.42
C LEU A 69 -2.66 9.61 0.46
N GLU A 70 -2.88 10.92 0.49
CA GLU A 70 -2.15 11.88 1.33
C GLU A 70 -3.13 12.54 2.29
N GLN A 71 -2.70 12.74 3.53
CA GLN A 71 -3.50 13.34 4.58
C GLN A 71 -3.62 14.86 4.39
N GLN A 72 -2.54 15.51 3.92
CA GLN A 72 -2.54 16.94 3.64
C GLN A 72 -3.24 17.26 2.31
N SER A 73 -3.64 18.52 2.12
CA SER A 73 -4.23 19.00 0.87
C SER A 73 -3.20 19.19 -0.26
N TYR A 74 -1.94 18.86 -0.02
CA TYR A 74 -0.81 19.05 -0.94
C TYR A 74 0.19 17.90 -0.79
N LEU A 75 1.07 17.75 -1.79
CA LEU A 75 2.16 16.76 -1.78
C LEU A 75 3.45 17.36 -1.19
N GLY A 76 4.40 16.50 -0.84
CA GLY A 76 5.75 16.91 -0.45
C GLY A 76 6.19 16.34 0.90
N GLY A 77 5.26 16.10 1.83
CA GLY A 77 5.60 15.62 3.17
C GLY A 77 6.61 16.57 3.82
N HIS A 78 7.81 16.08 4.14
CA HIS A 78 8.88 16.88 4.74
C HIS A 78 9.57 17.87 3.79
N THR A 79 9.22 17.92 2.51
CA THR A 79 9.81 18.86 1.53
C THR A 79 8.87 20.03 1.20
N GLU A 80 7.97 20.36 2.11
CA GLU A 80 7.10 21.52 2.04
C GLU A 80 7.90 22.83 1.96
N THR A 81 7.54 23.70 1.01
CA THR A 81 8.18 25.02 0.85
C THR A 81 7.17 26.12 1.16
N TYR A 82 7.52 26.99 2.11
CA TYR A 82 6.73 28.17 2.42
C TYR A 82 7.08 29.32 1.48
N PHE A 83 6.06 29.98 0.93
CA PHE A 83 6.22 31.20 0.13
C PHE A 83 5.63 32.38 0.90
N GLU A 84 6.47 33.35 1.22
CA GLU A 84 6.05 34.62 1.81
C GLU A 84 5.52 35.55 0.70
N LYS A 85 4.39 36.20 0.94
CA LYS A 85 3.76 37.15 0.00
C LYS A 85 4.07 38.58 0.38
#